data_AF-A0A7Y0KA11-F1
#
_entry.id   AF-A0A7Y0KA11-F1
#
_cell.length_a   1.000
_cell.length_b   1.000
_cell.length_c   1.000
_cell.angle_alpha   90.00
_cell.angle_beta   90.00
_cell.angle_gamma   90.00
#
_symmetry.space_group_name_H-M   'P 1'
#
loop_
_entity.id
_entity.type
_entity.pdbx_description
1 polymer ?
#
loop_
_entity_poly.entity_id
_entity_poly.type
_entity_poly.pdbx_seq_one_letter_code
_entity_poly.pdbx_strand_id
1 'polypeptide(L)'
;MNQCNIKMPSLKELEKTLFRTLQMTFQEILIQTLENWDQEIAKQRDKRRFALRDKREIRLDTAFGAVELKRNYYFDRVTKKYICLLDHYLQFQGNKGFSPLLEEWGLELATNGSSYRKAVETFEQFLGYSAMSHEALRQHLLQTSVLPAKEKRPFQKVLFVEVDGLYVKSQEKKKRGWELKFAAVHEGWKENGKRIRLRNKRHFLYEGKEPFWEAFETFLQNHYAYDPTQTLLIINGDGAGWITACREYFRERAVFMSLVR
;
A
#
# COMPACT_ATOMS: atom_id res chain seq x y z
N MET A 1 -42.29 -14.10 -43.50
CA MET A 1 -41.47 -14.23 -42.28
C MET A 1 -41.63 -12.93 -41.50
N ASN A 2 -42.36 -12.96 -40.39
CA ASN A 2 -42.59 -11.78 -39.56
C ASN A 2 -41.24 -11.26 -39.05
N GLN A 3 -40.86 -10.06 -39.47
CA GLN A 3 -39.74 -9.32 -38.91
C GLN A 3 -40.06 -9.08 -37.44
N CYS A 4 -39.38 -9.81 -36.56
CA CYS A 4 -39.51 -9.66 -35.13
C CYS A 4 -38.94 -8.28 -34.77
N ASN A 5 -39.81 -7.29 -34.63
CA ASN A 5 -39.47 -5.90 -34.37
C ASN A 5 -39.14 -5.68 -32.88
N ILE A 6 -38.44 -6.62 -32.27
CA ILE A 6 -38.04 -6.56 -30.87
C ILE A 6 -36.66 -5.94 -30.81
N LYS A 7 -36.56 -4.71 -30.29
CA LYS A 7 -35.29 -4.09 -29.89
C LYS A 7 -34.79 -4.83 -28.64
N MET A 8 -34.04 -5.90 -28.85
CA MET A 8 -33.29 -6.54 -27.77
C MET A 8 -31.97 -5.78 -27.53
N PRO A 9 -31.54 -5.64 -26.26
CA PRO A 9 -30.22 -5.09 -25.98
C PRO A 9 -29.13 -6.00 -26.55
N SER A 10 -28.01 -5.41 -26.95
CA SER A 10 -26.81 -6.17 -27.28
C SER A 10 -26.29 -6.92 -26.05
N LEU A 11 -25.50 -7.99 -26.27
CA LEU A 11 -24.88 -8.74 -25.16
C LEU A 11 -24.07 -7.81 -24.23
N LYS A 12 -23.35 -6.85 -24.80
CA LYS A 12 -22.59 -5.83 -24.04
C LYS A 12 -23.49 -4.97 -23.15
N GLU A 13 -24.65 -4.56 -23.65
CA GLU A 13 -25.62 -3.78 -22.87
C GLU A 13 -26.28 -4.63 -21.79
N LEU A 14 -26.59 -5.89 -22.09
CA LEU A 14 -27.12 -6.85 -21.13
C LEU A 14 -26.14 -7.10 -19.98
N GLU A 15 -24.87 -7.39 -20.28
CA GLU A 15 -23.81 -7.61 -19.28
C GLU A 15 -23.62 -6.39 -18.38
N LYS A 16 -23.53 -5.19 -18.96
CA LYS A 16 -23.43 -3.95 -18.18
C LYS A 16 -24.64 -3.75 -17.27
N THR A 17 -25.83 -4.01 -17.77
CA THR A 17 -27.07 -3.86 -17.00
C THR A 17 -27.12 -4.85 -15.84
N LEU A 18 -26.83 -6.13 -16.11
CA LEU A 18 -26.76 -7.18 -15.09
C LEU A 18 -25.71 -6.86 -14.01
N PHE A 19 -24.53 -6.43 -14.43
CA PHE A 19 -23.46 -6.05 -13.50
C PHE A 19 -23.90 -4.94 -12.55
N ARG A 20 -24.57 -3.90 -13.07
CA ARG A 20 -25.11 -2.80 -12.25
C ARG A 20 -26.20 -3.28 -11.28
N THR A 21 -27.10 -4.15 -11.75
CA THR A 21 -28.16 -4.71 -10.90
C THR A 21 -27.59 -5.56 -9.76
N LEU A 22 -26.62 -6.42 -10.05
CA LEU A 22 -25.92 -7.20 -9.03
C LEU A 22 -25.20 -6.30 -8.02
N GLN A 23 -24.53 -5.26 -8.49
CA GLN A 23 -23.84 -4.29 -7.65
C GLN A 23 -24.80 -3.61 -6.66
N MET A 24 -25.95 -3.11 -7.12
CA MET A 24 -26.97 -2.51 -6.24
C MET A 24 -27.52 -3.53 -5.23
N THR A 25 -27.81 -4.75 -5.69
CA THR A 25 -28.30 -5.83 -4.81
C THR A 25 -27.30 -6.17 -3.71
N PHE A 26 -26.01 -6.27 -4.05
CA PHE A 26 -24.95 -6.54 -3.07
C PHE A 26 -24.73 -5.39 -2.09
N GLN A 27 -24.89 -4.15 -2.54
CA GLN A 27 -24.86 -2.98 -1.67
C GLN A 27 -25.96 -3.04 -0.61
N GLU A 28 -27.20 -3.36 -1.01
CA GLU A 28 -28.33 -3.52 -0.09
C GLU A 28 -28.12 -4.66 0.90
N ILE A 29 -27.67 -5.83 0.41
CA ILE A 29 -27.37 -6.99 1.27
C ILE A 29 -26.28 -6.65 2.29
N LEU A 30 -25.24 -5.91 1.87
CA LEU A 30 -24.17 -5.50 2.77
C LEU A 30 -24.68 -4.56 3.87
N ILE A 31 -25.50 -3.58 3.52
CA ILE A 31 -26.16 -2.69 4.51
C ILE A 31 -26.94 -3.51 5.52
N GLN A 32 -27.84 -4.37 5.05
CA GLN A 32 -28.68 -5.20 5.93
C GLN A 32 -27.85 -6.12 6.83
N THR A 33 -26.79 -6.70 6.29
CA THR A 33 -25.88 -7.56 7.06
C THR A 33 -25.21 -6.77 8.19
N LEU A 34 -24.67 -5.59 7.89
CA LEU A 34 -24.00 -4.74 8.87
C LEU A 34 -24.97 -4.20 9.94
N GLU A 35 -26.18 -3.82 9.55
CA GLU A 35 -27.22 -3.40 10.49
C GLU A 35 -27.68 -4.54 11.41
N ASN A 36 -27.88 -5.73 10.86
CA ASN A 36 -28.21 -6.92 11.64
C ASN A 36 -27.11 -7.26 12.64
N TRP A 37 -25.84 -7.18 12.23
CA TRP A 37 -24.71 -7.38 13.12
C TRP A 37 -24.63 -6.31 14.21
N ASP A 38 -24.84 -5.03 13.89
CA ASP A 38 -24.88 -3.96 14.89
C ASP A 38 -25.99 -4.16 15.92
N GLN A 39 -27.17 -4.62 15.48
CA GLN A 39 -28.27 -4.98 16.38
C GLN A 39 -27.91 -6.18 17.27
N GLU A 40 -27.29 -7.21 16.71
CA GLU A 40 -26.94 -8.41 17.48
C GLU A 40 -25.84 -8.12 18.51
N ILE A 41 -24.82 -7.34 18.12
CA ILE A 41 -23.81 -6.80 19.03
C ILE A 41 -24.48 -5.99 20.13
N ALA A 42 -25.47 -5.15 19.81
CA ALA A 42 -26.18 -4.38 20.82
C ALA A 42 -26.92 -5.26 21.82
N LYS A 43 -27.50 -6.40 21.41
CA LYS A 43 -28.18 -7.33 22.32
C LYS A 43 -27.20 -8.08 23.21
N GLN A 44 -26.12 -8.60 22.62
CA GLN A 44 -25.17 -9.50 23.27
C GLN A 44 -24.07 -8.79 24.06
N ARG A 45 -23.88 -7.47 23.88
CA ARG A 45 -22.83 -6.71 24.58
C ARG A 45 -22.92 -6.86 26.10
N ASP A 46 -21.78 -6.76 26.75
CA ASP A 46 -21.73 -6.53 28.20
C ASP A 46 -22.27 -5.13 28.54
N LYS A 47 -23.52 -5.08 29.01
CA LYS A 47 -24.22 -3.84 29.39
C LYS A 47 -23.61 -3.17 30.64
N ARG A 48 -22.83 -3.89 31.45
CA ARG A 48 -22.13 -3.30 32.61
C ARG A 48 -20.94 -2.48 32.14
N ARG A 49 -20.25 -2.92 31.09
CA ARG A 49 -19.09 -2.25 30.49
C ARG A 49 -19.48 -1.21 29.44
N PHE A 50 -20.29 -1.59 28.46
CA PHE A 50 -20.62 -0.78 27.28
C PHE A 50 -22.00 -0.13 27.42
N ALA A 51 -21.99 1.16 27.77
CA ALA A 51 -23.20 1.97 27.83
C ALA A 51 -23.54 2.53 26.46
N LEU A 52 -24.71 2.19 25.91
CA LEU A 52 -25.20 2.78 24.65
C LEU A 52 -25.48 4.27 24.87
N ARG A 53 -25.00 5.12 23.96
CA ARG A 53 -25.14 6.58 24.05
C ARG A 53 -26.00 7.13 22.93
N ASP A 54 -25.65 6.81 21.69
CA ASP A 54 -26.30 7.34 20.50
C ASP A 54 -26.02 6.42 19.30
N LYS A 55 -26.45 6.82 18.11
CA LYS A 55 -26.00 6.27 16.83
C LYS A 55 -25.10 7.25 16.08
N ARG A 56 -24.07 6.72 15.41
CA ARG A 56 -23.16 7.48 14.56
C ARG A 56 -23.30 7.01 13.12
N GLU A 57 -23.50 7.96 12.22
CA GLU A 57 -23.51 7.72 10.79
C GLU A 57 -22.07 7.50 10.28
N ILE A 58 -21.95 6.66 9.27
CA ILE A 58 -20.73 6.50 8.47
C ILE A 58 -21.09 6.22 7.04
N ARG A 59 -20.29 6.81 6.15
CA ARG A 59 -20.24 6.45 4.75
C ARG A 59 -18.98 5.64 4.48
N LEU A 60 -19.14 4.53 3.78
CA LEU A 60 -18.09 3.58 3.42
C LEU A 60 -18.19 3.24 1.92
N ASP A 61 -17.21 3.64 1.15
CA ASP A 61 -17.04 3.22 -0.23
C ASP A 61 -16.43 1.80 -0.25
N THR A 62 -17.16 0.85 -0.84
CA THR A 62 -16.80 -0.58 -0.84
C THR A 62 -16.49 -1.08 -2.25
N ALA A 63 -16.25 -2.38 -2.44
CA ALA A 63 -16.19 -2.97 -3.77
C ALA A 63 -17.56 -3.04 -4.48
N PHE A 64 -18.67 -2.88 -3.73
CA PHE A 64 -20.03 -3.03 -4.25
C PHE A 64 -20.78 -1.70 -4.38
N GLY A 65 -20.21 -0.58 -3.93
CA GLY A 65 -20.95 0.68 -3.83
C GLY A 65 -20.61 1.46 -2.57
N ALA A 66 -21.01 2.73 -2.57
CA ALA A 66 -21.00 3.57 -1.37
C ALA A 66 -22.11 3.14 -0.42
N VAL A 67 -21.78 2.75 0.79
CA VAL A 67 -22.71 2.28 1.82
C VAL A 67 -22.80 3.34 2.92
N GLU A 68 -24.02 3.69 3.32
CA GLU A 68 -24.28 4.57 4.45
C GLU A 68 -24.98 3.78 5.57
N LEU A 69 -24.49 3.92 6.80
CA LEU A 69 -24.99 3.15 7.93
C LEU A 69 -24.96 3.96 9.23
N LYS A 70 -25.99 3.76 10.07
CA LYS A 70 -26.10 4.34 11.41
C LYS A 70 -25.85 3.28 12.48
N ARG A 71 -24.62 3.20 12.97
CA ARG A 71 -24.19 2.22 13.99
C ARG A 71 -24.29 2.74 15.41
N ASN A 72 -24.42 1.83 16.35
CA ASN A 72 -24.46 2.15 17.77
C ASN A 72 -23.10 2.67 18.28
N TYR A 73 -23.17 3.73 19.08
CA TYR A 73 -22.04 4.39 19.73
C TYR A 73 -22.08 4.19 21.24
N TYR A 74 -21.00 3.65 21.79
CA TYR A 74 -20.94 3.21 23.16
C TYR A 74 -19.90 4.00 23.95
N PHE A 75 -20.14 4.16 25.24
CA PHE A 75 -19.12 4.55 26.21
C PHE A 75 -18.62 3.31 26.94
N ASP A 76 -17.34 2.99 26.77
CA ASP A 76 -16.67 1.93 27.51
C ASP A 76 -16.27 2.47 28.89
N ARG A 77 -16.93 1.97 29.94
CA ARG A 77 -16.72 2.43 31.32
C ARG A 77 -15.36 2.04 31.89
N VAL A 78 -14.70 1.03 31.32
CA VAL A 78 -13.39 0.54 31.75
C VAL A 78 -12.29 1.41 31.16
N THR A 79 -12.26 1.54 29.83
CA THR A 79 -11.25 2.34 29.14
C THR A 79 -11.52 3.84 29.16
N LYS A 80 -12.74 4.25 29.60
CA LYS A 80 -13.23 5.64 29.59
C LYS A 80 -13.22 6.26 28.19
N LYS A 81 -13.34 5.45 27.14
CA LYS A 81 -13.34 5.89 25.74
C LYS A 81 -14.70 5.62 25.10
N TYR A 82 -14.99 6.40 24.08
CA TYR A 82 -16.13 6.13 23.22
C TYR A 82 -15.73 5.23 22.06
N ILE A 83 -16.58 4.26 21.72
CA ILE A 83 -16.28 3.23 20.73
C ILE A 83 -17.53 2.81 19.97
N CYS A 84 -17.36 2.53 18.68
CA CYS A 84 -18.31 1.77 17.88
C CYS A 84 -17.89 0.29 17.94
N LEU A 85 -18.72 -0.58 18.52
CA LEU A 85 -18.36 -1.99 18.66
C LEU A 85 -18.32 -2.70 17.29
N LEU A 86 -19.22 -2.34 16.37
CA LEU A 86 -19.22 -2.85 15.00
C LEU A 86 -17.85 -2.63 14.32
N ASP A 87 -17.31 -1.42 14.41
CA ASP A 87 -16.00 -1.05 13.84
C ASP A 87 -14.88 -1.93 14.42
N HIS A 88 -14.91 -2.21 15.72
CA HIS A 88 -13.94 -3.07 16.38
C HIS A 88 -14.00 -4.53 15.89
N TYR A 89 -15.21 -5.10 15.76
CA TYR A 89 -15.40 -6.46 15.23
C TYR A 89 -14.99 -6.58 13.76
N LEU A 90 -15.24 -5.54 12.96
CA LEU A 90 -14.84 -5.48 11.56
C LEU A 90 -13.36 -5.14 11.36
N GLN A 91 -12.61 -4.91 12.45
CA GLN A 91 -11.22 -4.44 12.42
C GLN A 91 -11.05 -3.17 11.56
N PHE A 92 -12.07 -2.32 11.58
CA PHE A 92 -12.19 -1.14 10.76
C PHE A 92 -12.09 0.10 11.65
N GLN A 93 -11.21 1.06 11.30
CA GLN A 93 -10.93 2.19 12.19
C GLN A 93 -11.91 3.38 12.04
N GLY A 94 -13.02 3.23 11.31
CA GLY A 94 -14.12 4.20 11.25
C GLY A 94 -13.80 5.58 10.64
N ASN A 95 -12.53 5.91 10.43
CA ASN A 95 -12.04 7.26 10.10
C ASN A 95 -11.78 7.48 8.61
N LYS A 96 -12.15 6.52 7.78
CA LYS A 96 -11.40 6.29 6.55
C LYS A 96 -12.23 6.10 5.31
N GLY A 97 -13.57 6.11 5.40
CA GLY A 97 -14.45 6.17 4.24
C GLY A 97 -14.35 5.04 3.22
N PHE A 98 -13.39 4.11 3.32
CA PHE A 98 -13.11 3.05 2.35
C PHE A 98 -13.05 1.68 3.01
N SER A 99 -13.52 0.64 2.32
CA SER A 99 -13.35 -0.73 2.81
C SER A 99 -11.89 -1.20 2.64
N PRO A 100 -11.37 -2.02 3.57
CA PRO A 100 -10.01 -2.57 3.46
C PRO A 100 -9.74 -3.32 2.14
N LEU A 101 -10.77 -4.00 1.60
CA LEU A 101 -10.67 -4.69 0.32
C LEU A 101 -10.43 -3.74 -0.86
N LEU A 102 -11.11 -2.59 -0.86
CA LEU A 102 -10.93 -1.59 -1.91
C LEU A 102 -9.55 -0.92 -1.81
N GLU A 103 -9.03 -0.75 -0.59
CA GLU A 103 -7.66 -0.28 -0.35
C GLU A 103 -6.62 -1.26 -0.92
N GLU A 104 -6.79 -2.58 -0.70
CA GLU A 104 -5.90 -3.61 -1.22
C GLU A 104 -5.87 -3.64 -2.75
N TRP A 105 -7.04 -3.62 -3.40
CA TRP A 105 -7.11 -3.53 -4.85
C TRP A 105 -6.45 -2.25 -5.39
N GLY A 106 -6.59 -1.13 -4.66
CA GLY A 106 -6.01 0.15 -5.05
C GLY A 106 -4.48 0.10 -5.00
N LEU A 107 -3.93 -0.59 -4.00
CA LEU A 107 -2.50 -0.87 -3.88
C LEU A 107 -2.01 -1.73 -5.04
N GLU A 108 -2.69 -2.83 -5.34
CA GLU A 108 -2.30 -3.73 -6.44
C GLU A 108 -2.30 -3.00 -7.78
N LEU A 109 -3.34 -2.22 -8.06
CA LEU A 109 -3.44 -1.44 -9.30
C LEU A 109 -2.41 -0.31 -9.36
N ALA A 110 -2.10 0.34 -8.23
CA ALA A 110 -1.07 1.38 -8.19
C ALA A 110 0.34 0.80 -8.36
N THR A 111 0.58 -0.41 -7.85
CA THR A 111 1.89 -1.09 -7.92
C THR A 111 2.13 -1.72 -9.29
N ASN A 112 1.10 -2.32 -9.90
CA ASN A 112 1.20 -2.95 -11.21
C ASN A 112 0.89 -1.98 -12.37
N GLY A 113 0.24 -0.85 -12.07
CA GLY A 113 -0.12 0.19 -13.02
C GLY A 113 0.89 1.34 -13.07
N SER A 114 0.52 2.40 -13.80
CA SER A 114 1.40 3.55 -14.04
C SER A 114 1.31 4.65 -12.98
N SER A 115 0.21 4.76 -12.22
CA SER A 115 0.04 5.76 -11.15
C SER A 115 -1.20 5.53 -10.28
N TYR A 116 -1.25 6.14 -9.08
CA TYR A 116 -2.45 6.20 -8.23
C TYR A 116 -3.66 6.79 -8.93
N ARG A 117 -3.46 7.80 -9.78
CA ARG A 117 -4.54 8.39 -10.58
C ARG A 117 -5.13 7.36 -11.52
N LYS A 118 -4.28 6.55 -12.16
CA LYS A 118 -4.75 5.50 -13.07
C LYS A 118 -5.51 4.41 -12.33
N ALA A 119 -5.08 4.03 -11.13
CA ALA A 119 -5.82 3.09 -10.29
C ALA A 119 -7.23 3.60 -9.96
N VAL A 120 -7.37 4.89 -9.59
CA VAL A 120 -8.67 5.51 -9.33
C VAL A 120 -9.54 5.59 -10.59
N GLU A 121 -8.99 6.00 -11.74
CA GLU A 121 -9.72 5.98 -13.02
C GLU A 121 -10.22 4.58 -13.37
N THR A 122 -9.40 3.56 -13.13
CA THR A 122 -9.77 2.16 -13.35
C THR A 122 -10.91 1.75 -12.42
N PHE A 123 -10.88 2.14 -11.14
CA PHE A 123 -12.02 1.92 -10.24
C PHE A 123 -13.28 2.64 -10.68
N GLU A 124 -13.20 3.90 -11.12
CA GLU A 124 -14.36 4.62 -11.64
C GLU A 124 -14.98 3.90 -12.85
N GLN A 125 -14.14 3.38 -13.74
CA GLN A 125 -14.60 2.63 -14.91
C GLN A 125 -15.31 1.32 -14.54
N PHE A 126 -14.76 0.57 -13.58
CA PHE A 126 -15.34 -0.70 -13.15
C PHE A 126 -16.54 -0.51 -12.21
N LEU A 127 -16.38 0.29 -11.16
CA LEU A 127 -17.36 0.50 -10.10
C LEU A 127 -18.45 1.49 -10.50
N GLY A 128 -18.22 2.36 -11.50
CA GLY A 128 -19.21 3.32 -12.00
C GLY A 128 -19.52 4.49 -11.09
N TYR A 129 -18.79 4.65 -9.99
CA TYR A 129 -18.81 5.83 -9.16
C TYR A 129 -17.39 6.20 -8.78
N SER A 130 -17.17 7.49 -8.53
CA SER A 130 -15.93 7.97 -7.94
C SER A 130 -15.92 7.57 -6.47
N ALA A 131 -15.34 6.41 -6.20
CA ALA A 131 -15.15 5.93 -4.85
C ALA A 131 -14.22 6.91 -4.10
N MET A 132 -13.09 7.29 -4.69
CA MET A 132 -12.04 8.02 -3.97
C MET A 132 -11.27 9.03 -4.82
N SER A 133 -10.62 9.99 -4.15
CA SER A 133 -9.58 10.81 -4.79
C SER A 133 -8.24 10.06 -4.82
N HIS A 134 -7.42 10.34 -5.82
CA HIS A 134 -6.06 9.78 -5.93
C HIS A 134 -5.17 10.15 -4.73
N GLU A 135 -5.40 11.31 -4.10
CA GLU A 135 -4.67 11.72 -2.90
C GLU A 135 -5.17 10.97 -1.65
N ALA A 136 -6.47 10.64 -1.55
CA ALA A 136 -6.98 9.79 -0.47
C ALA A 136 -6.36 8.38 -0.53
N LEU A 137 -6.25 7.79 -1.73
CA LEU A 137 -5.57 6.51 -1.93
C LEU A 137 -4.09 6.61 -1.53
N ARG A 138 -3.40 7.64 -1.99
CA ARG A 138 -1.99 7.87 -1.68
C ARG A 138 -1.75 8.03 -0.17
N GLN A 139 -2.51 8.89 0.49
CA GLN A 139 -2.37 9.15 1.93
C GLN A 139 -2.63 7.88 2.76
N HIS A 140 -3.60 7.06 2.35
CA HIS A 140 -3.86 5.80 3.03
C HIS A 140 -2.74 4.79 2.84
N LEU A 141 -2.21 4.65 1.62
CA LEU A 141 -1.11 3.74 1.34
C LEU A 141 0.20 4.16 2.04
N LEU A 142 0.44 5.47 2.20
CA LEU A 142 1.55 5.98 3.00
C LEU A 142 1.38 5.69 4.50
N GLN A 143 0.13 5.56 4.99
CA GLN A 143 -0.20 5.25 6.38
C GLN A 143 -0.31 3.75 6.66
N THR A 144 -0.57 2.93 5.63
CA THR A 144 -0.52 1.48 5.74
C THR A 144 0.93 1.10 5.97
N SER A 145 1.26 0.79 7.22
CA SER A 145 2.55 0.20 7.55
C SER A 145 2.73 -1.01 6.65
N VAL A 146 3.69 -0.92 5.72
CA VAL A 146 4.14 -2.07 4.94
C VAL A 146 4.42 -3.16 5.97
N LEU A 147 3.65 -4.25 5.93
CA LEU A 147 3.91 -5.42 6.77
C LEU A 147 5.42 -5.68 6.71
N PRO A 148 6.11 -5.86 7.85
CA PRO A 148 7.54 -6.07 7.85
C PRO A 148 7.84 -7.15 6.81
N ALA A 149 8.68 -6.76 5.86
CA ALA A 149 8.87 -7.48 4.62
C ALA A 149 9.08 -8.98 4.88
N LYS A 150 8.57 -9.80 3.94
CA LYS A 150 9.00 -11.19 3.64
C LYS A 150 10.25 -11.60 4.41
N GLU A 151 10.18 -12.73 5.12
CA GLU A 151 11.28 -13.40 5.84
C GLU A 151 12.66 -12.93 5.40
N LYS A 152 13.49 -12.53 6.39
CA LYS A 152 14.86 -12.09 6.14
C LYS A 152 15.54 -13.05 5.16
N ARG A 153 16.18 -12.49 4.14
CA ARG A 153 16.92 -13.31 3.19
C ARG A 153 18.01 -14.09 3.95
N PRO A 154 18.30 -15.34 3.55
CA PRO A 154 19.35 -16.12 4.17
C PRO A 154 20.70 -15.40 4.05
N PHE A 155 21.62 -15.75 4.93
CA PHE A 155 22.95 -15.16 4.97
C PHE A 155 23.64 -15.26 3.59
N GLN A 156 24.24 -14.15 3.17
CA GLN A 156 25.06 -14.09 1.97
C GLN A 156 26.44 -13.56 2.33
N LYS A 157 27.48 -14.23 1.85
CA LYS A 157 28.86 -13.79 2.04
C LYS A 157 29.16 -12.52 1.25
N VAL A 158 28.48 -12.31 0.12
CA VAL A 158 28.68 -11.14 -0.75
C VAL A 158 27.34 -10.57 -1.15
N LEU A 159 27.18 -9.25 -1.02
CA LEU A 159 26.06 -8.49 -1.55
C LEU A 159 26.56 -7.43 -2.51
N PHE A 160 25.91 -7.32 -3.66
CA PHE A 160 26.19 -6.27 -4.64
C PHE A 160 25.21 -5.13 -4.43
N VAL A 161 25.71 -3.91 -4.42
CA VAL A 161 24.97 -2.69 -4.13
C VAL A 161 25.22 -1.69 -5.24
N GLU A 162 24.20 -1.36 -6.02
CA GLU A 162 24.23 -0.28 -7.02
C GLU A 162 23.58 0.96 -6.40
N VAL A 163 24.31 2.07 -6.36
CA VAL A 163 23.88 3.31 -5.69
C VAL A 163 23.84 4.44 -6.70
N ASP A 164 22.75 5.21 -6.68
CA ASP A 164 22.53 6.31 -7.60
C ASP A 164 21.69 7.42 -6.93
N GLY A 165 21.82 8.64 -7.45
CA GLY A 165 21.08 9.82 -7.03
C GLY A 165 20.19 10.33 -8.17
N LEU A 166 18.87 10.29 -7.99
CA LEU A 166 17.93 10.86 -8.95
C LEU A 166 17.50 12.26 -8.51
N TYR A 167 17.81 13.28 -9.29
CA TYR A 167 17.31 14.63 -9.01
C TYR A 167 15.83 14.78 -9.42
N VAL A 168 14.95 14.91 -8.43
CA VAL A 168 13.51 15.09 -8.64
C VAL A 168 13.15 16.57 -8.51
N LYS A 169 12.54 17.13 -9.56
CA LYS A 169 12.03 18.51 -9.53
C LYS A 169 10.82 18.58 -8.58
N SER A 170 10.88 19.52 -7.64
CA SER A 170 9.78 19.78 -6.70
C SER A 170 8.67 20.57 -7.39
N GLN A 171 7.41 20.21 -7.11
CA GLN A 171 6.23 20.98 -7.55
C GLN A 171 5.86 22.12 -6.56
N GLU A 172 6.52 22.20 -5.40
CA GLU A 172 6.31 23.29 -4.43
C GLU A 172 6.94 24.61 -4.90
N LYS A 173 6.19 25.73 -4.76
CA LYS A 173 6.55 27.08 -5.26
C LYS A 173 7.87 27.69 -4.71
N LYS A 174 8.65 26.99 -3.86
CA LYS A 174 9.88 27.54 -3.24
C LYS A 174 11.06 26.56 -3.12
N LYS A 175 10.96 25.32 -3.63
CA LYS A 175 12.09 24.37 -3.63
C LYS A 175 12.51 24.04 -5.06
N ARG A 176 13.80 24.14 -5.36
CA ARG A 176 14.37 23.89 -6.71
C ARG A 176 14.38 22.41 -7.13
N GLY A 177 13.94 21.50 -6.25
CA GLY A 177 14.07 20.05 -6.40
C GLY A 177 14.86 19.46 -5.24
N TRP A 178 14.90 18.14 -5.17
CA TRP A 178 15.64 17.40 -4.17
C TRP A 178 16.26 16.15 -4.82
N GLU A 179 17.42 15.74 -4.31
CA GLU A 179 18.10 14.52 -4.76
C GLU A 179 17.54 13.33 -3.98
N LEU A 180 16.85 12.44 -4.69
CA LEU A 180 16.39 11.17 -4.17
C LEU A 180 17.52 10.16 -4.28
N LYS A 181 18.06 9.75 -3.13
CA LYS A 181 19.15 8.77 -3.03
C LYS A 181 18.55 7.38 -2.86
N PHE A 182 19.05 6.42 -3.63
CA PHE A 182 18.59 5.05 -3.51
C PHE A 182 19.72 4.05 -3.76
N ALA A 183 19.54 2.84 -3.25
CA ALA A 183 20.42 1.71 -3.49
C ALA A 183 19.63 0.50 -3.95
N ALA A 184 20.13 -0.23 -4.94
CA ALA A 184 19.65 -1.53 -5.33
C ALA A 184 20.61 -2.61 -4.80
N VAL A 185 20.10 -3.54 -4.00
CA VAL A 185 20.87 -4.66 -3.43
C VAL A 185 20.49 -5.95 -4.14
N HIS A 186 21.48 -6.73 -4.59
CA HIS A 186 21.24 -8.01 -5.23
C HIS A 186 22.31 -9.06 -4.89
N GLU A 187 21.95 -10.33 -5.06
CA GLU A 187 22.76 -11.50 -4.68
C GLU A 187 23.53 -12.08 -5.89
N GLY A 188 23.94 -11.19 -6.80
CA GLY A 188 24.57 -11.56 -8.08
C GLY A 188 23.59 -11.56 -9.26
N TRP A 189 23.89 -12.34 -10.30
CA TRP A 189 23.13 -12.38 -11.55
C TRP A 189 22.94 -13.82 -12.04
N LYS A 190 21.88 -14.02 -12.83
CA LYS A 190 21.62 -15.26 -13.55
C LYS A 190 21.59 -14.96 -15.04
N GLU A 191 22.39 -15.70 -15.81
CA GLU A 191 22.36 -15.63 -17.26
C GLU A 191 21.07 -16.28 -17.77
N ASN A 192 20.38 -15.57 -18.65
CA ASN A 192 19.22 -16.08 -19.38
C ASN A 192 19.42 -15.79 -20.87
N GLY A 193 20.25 -16.63 -21.51
CA GLY A 193 20.70 -16.41 -22.89
C GLY A 193 21.50 -15.12 -23.01
N LYS A 194 21.09 -14.22 -23.92
CA LYS A 194 21.76 -12.90 -24.14
C LYS A 194 21.44 -11.84 -23.08
N ARG A 195 20.52 -12.09 -22.14
CA ARG A 195 20.11 -11.12 -21.11
C ARG A 195 20.49 -11.60 -19.72
N ILE A 196 21.11 -10.72 -18.95
CA ILE A 196 21.50 -10.95 -17.56
C ILE A 196 20.37 -10.43 -16.66
N ARG A 197 19.89 -11.26 -15.72
CA ARG A 197 18.89 -10.85 -14.72
C ARG A 197 19.50 -10.88 -13.31
N LEU A 198 19.38 -9.77 -12.59
CA LEU A 198 19.86 -9.68 -11.21
C LEU A 198 19.06 -10.59 -10.29
N ARG A 199 19.76 -11.35 -9.44
CA ARG A 199 19.16 -12.30 -8.51
C ARG A 199 18.69 -11.57 -7.25
N ASN A 200 17.41 -11.76 -6.90
CA ASN A 200 16.84 -11.29 -5.64
C ASN A 200 17.05 -9.78 -5.36
N LYS A 201 16.90 -8.96 -6.40
CA LYS A 201 17.02 -7.49 -6.32
C LYS A 201 16.02 -6.91 -5.32
N ARG A 202 16.50 -6.13 -4.35
CA ARG A 202 15.71 -5.26 -3.46
C ARG A 202 16.16 -3.81 -3.65
N HIS A 203 15.27 -2.86 -3.36
CA HIS A 203 15.59 -1.44 -3.43
C HIS A 203 15.45 -0.82 -2.04
N PHE A 204 16.41 0.03 -1.70
CA PHE A 204 16.43 0.89 -0.54
C PHE A 204 16.25 2.33 -1.00
N LEU A 205 15.23 3.00 -0.47
CA LEU A 205 14.97 4.41 -0.72
C LEU A 205 15.33 5.19 0.54
N TYR A 206 16.19 6.20 0.41
CA TYR A 206 16.59 7.00 1.55
C TYR A 206 15.57 8.12 1.81
N GLU A 207 14.90 8.05 2.97
CA GLU A 207 13.87 9.01 3.41
C GLU A 207 14.22 9.66 4.78
N GLY A 208 15.38 9.32 5.35
CA GLY A 208 15.79 9.72 6.70
C GLY A 208 16.53 11.06 6.79
N LYS A 209 16.94 11.41 8.02
CA LYS A 209 17.86 12.53 8.32
C LYS A 209 19.27 12.07 8.71
N GLU A 210 19.43 10.78 8.98
CA GLU A 210 20.69 10.16 9.37
C GLU A 210 21.63 9.95 8.15
N PRO A 211 22.93 9.76 8.32
CA PRO A 211 23.82 9.45 7.20
C PRO A 211 23.31 8.27 6.35
N PHE A 212 23.38 8.42 5.02
CA PHE A 212 22.84 7.44 4.07
C PHE A 212 23.29 5.99 4.36
N TRP A 213 24.57 5.80 4.68
CA TRP A 213 25.14 4.47 4.92
C TRP A 213 24.70 3.85 6.24
N GLU A 214 24.37 4.66 7.25
CA GLU A 214 23.80 4.20 8.52
C GLU A 214 22.35 3.72 8.33
N ALA A 215 21.55 4.51 7.61
CA ALA A 215 20.19 4.13 7.21
C ALA A 215 20.20 2.84 6.35
N PHE A 216 21.16 2.74 5.43
CA PHE A 216 21.33 1.59 4.55
C PHE A 216 21.74 0.33 5.31
N GLU A 217 22.64 0.44 6.29
CA GLU A 217 23.04 -0.71 7.11
C GLU A 217 21.86 -1.23 7.97
N THR A 218 21.05 -0.31 8.50
CA THR A 218 19.79 -0.65 9.19
C THR A 218 18.83 -1.40 8.25
N PHE A 219 18.72 -0.97 7.00
CA PHE A 219 17.96 -1.69 5.97
C PHE A 219 18.50 -3.11 5.75
N LEU A 220 19.82 -3.31 5.66
CA LEU A 220 20.41 -4.65 5.50
C LEU A 220 20.07 -5.56 6.68
N GLN A 221 20.20 -5.07 7.93
CA GLN A 221 19.88 -5.83 9.14
C GLN A 221 18.40 -6.24 9.21
N ASN A 222 17.50 -5.42 8.66
CA ASN A 222 16.07 -5.67 8.67
C ASN A 222 15.62 -6.67 7.58
N HIS A 223 16.31 -6.71 6.44
CA HIS A 223 15.87 -7.48 5.27
C HIS A 223 16.72 -8.70 4.92
N TYR A 224 17.93 -8.80 5.47
CA TYR A 224 18.87 -9.90 5.27
C TYR A 224 19.32 -10.43 6.64
N ALA A 225 19.75 -11.69 6.71
CA ALA A 225 20.62 -12.17 7.77
C ALA A 225 22.03 -11.61 7.55
N TYR A 226 22.15 -10.29 7.60
CA TYR A 226 23.38 -9.53 7.37
C TYR A 226 24.28 -9.61 8.60
N ASP A 227 25.54 -9.97 8.40
CA ASP A 227 26.57 -9.96 9.43
C ASP A 227 27.68 -8.97 8.99
N PRO A 228 27.86 -7.83 9.68
CA PRO A 228 28.89 -6.85 9.34
C PRO A 228 30.32 -7.40 9.38
N THR A 229 30.56 -8.54 10.03
CA THR A 229 31.90 -9.16 10.13
C THR A 229 32.16 -10.19 9.04
N GLN A 230 31.12 -10.75 8.43
CA GLN A 230 31.23 -11.84 7.45
C GLN A 230 30.73 -11.47 6.05
N THR A 231 29.84 -10.48 5.94
CA THR A 231 29.26 -10.04 4.67
C THR A 231 30.14 -8.95 4.03
N LEU A 232 30.63 -9.22 2.83
CA LEU A 232 31.34 -8.26 1.99
C LEU A 232 30.36 -7.50 1.09
N LEU A 233 30.46 -6.17 1.06
CA LEU A 233 29.67 -5.32 0.17
C LEU A 233 30.48 -4.93 -1.07
N ILE A 234 29.97 -5.25 -2.26
CA ILE A 234 30.52 -4.74 -3.52
C ILE A 234 29.65 -3.57 -3.95
N ILE A 235 30.15 -2.36 -3.78
CA ILE A 235 29.39 -1.13 -4.01
C ILE A 235 29.81 -0.52 -5.33
N ASN A 236 28.83 -0.24 -6.17
CA ASN A 236 28.98 0.46 -7.42
C ASN A 236 28.14 1.73 -7.42
N GLY A 237 28.67 2.84 -7.92
CA GLY A 237 27.94 4.08 -8.02
C GLY A 237 28.74 5.18 -8.70
N ASP A 238 28.14 6.36 -8.78
CA ASP A 238 28.84 7.55 -9.24
C ASP A 238 29.85 8.06 -8.19
N GLY A 239 30.68 9.02 -8.60
CA GLY A 239 31.69 9.61 -7.75
C GLY A 239 31.17 10.65 -6.75
N ALA A 240 29.86 10.74 -6.49
CA ALA A 240 29.32 11.74 -5.58
C ALA A 240 29.91 11.56 -4.16
N GLY A 241 30.08 12.68 -3.45
CA GLY A 241 30.73 12.69 -2.13
C GLY A 241 30.04 11.78 -1.10
N TRP A 242 28.70 11.68 -1.16
CA TRP A 242 27.96 10.81 -0.26
C TRP A 242 28.07 9.32 -0.63
N ILE A 243 28.32 8.99 -1.91
CA ILE A 243 28.56 7.60 -2.34
C ILE A 243 29.97 7.18 -1.96
N THR A 244 30.97 8.00 -2.28
CA THR A 244 32.39 7.72 -1.99
C THR A 244 32.68 7.61 -0.49
N ALA A 245 31.86 8.23 0.37
CA ALA A 245 31.90 8.07 1.83
C ALA A 245 31.75 6.61 2.32
N CYS A 246 31.25 5.68 1.49
CA CYS A 246 31.21 4.26 1.84
C CYS A 246 32.59 3.68 2.18
N ARG A 247 33.65 4.19 1.54
CA ARG A 247 35.03 3.74 1.74
C ARG A 247 35.48 3.97 3.17
N GLU A 248 35.10 5.11 3.75
CA GLU A 248 35.42 5.45 5.13
C GLU A 248 34.51 4.72 6.12
N TYR A 249 33.21 4.63 5.79
CA TYR A 249 32.21 4.03 6.68
C TYR A 249 32.38 2.51 6.83
N PHE A 250 32.51 1.78 5.71
CA PHE A 250 32.62 0.32 5.74
C PHE A 250 34.06 -0.18 5.83
N ARG A 251 35.04 0.64 5.41
CA ARG A 251 36.47 0.26 5.35
C ARG A 251 36.65 -1.04 4.58
N GLU A 252 37.32 -2.03 5.17
CA GLU A 252 37.62 -3.34 4.58
C GLU A 252 36.35 -4.19 4.28
N ARG A 253 35.20 -3.81 4.84
CA ARG A 253 33.92 -4.52 4.65
C ARG A 253 33.24 -4.17 3.32
N ALA A 254 33.74 -3.18 2.59
CA ALA A 254 33.22 -2.82 1.28
C ALA A 254 34.31 -2.56 0.25
N VAL A 255 34.04 -2.99 -0.98
CA VAL A 255 34.84 -2.67 -2.17
C VAL A 255 34.04 -1.72 -3.03
N PHE A 256 34.50 -0.47 -3.16
CA PHE A 256 33.87 0.52 -4.02
C PHE A 256 34.49 0.52 -5.42
N MET A 257 33.66 0.24 -6.43
CA MET A 257 34.00 0.36 -7.84
C MET A 257 33.31 1.60 -8.41
N SER A 258 34.09 2.51 -9.00
CA SER A 258 33.53 3.65 -9.73
C SER A 258 33.11 3.20 -11.12
N LEU A 259 31.89 3.53 -11.55
CA LEU A 259 31.55 3.51 -12.96
C LEU A 259 32.31 4.66 -13.65
N VAL A 260 33.47 4.37 -14.22
CA VAL A 260 34.06 5.24 -15.24
C VAL A 260 33.14 5.14 -16.45
N ARG A 261 32.48 6.25 -16.80
CA ARG A 261 31.73 6.33 -18.06
C ARG A 261 32.66 6.20 -19.26
#